data_AF-A0A357CGU9-F1
#
_entry.id   AF-A0A357CGU9-F1
#
_cell.length_a   1.000
_cell.length_b   1.000
_cell.length_c   1.000
_cell.angle_alpha   90.00
_cell.angle_beta   90.00
_cell.angle_gamma   90.00
#
_symmetry.space_group_name_H-M   'P 1'
#
loop_
_entity.id
_entity.type
_entity.pdbx_description
1 polymer ?
#
loop_
_entity_poly.entity_id
_entity_poly.type
_entity_poly.pdbx_seq_one_letter_code
_entity_poly.pdbx_strand_id
1 'polypeptide(L)' 'MANAPSLADIERRIQIVEDNLRQLQEQAAAYSGAADEERNADRIADQQAKLEALLKEREVLLSKS' A
#
# COMPACT_ATOMS: atom_id res chain seq x y z
N MET A 1 4.08 -15.85 21.16
CA MET A 1 4.63 -14.49 20.95
C MET A 1 4.75 -14.33 19.44
N ALA A 2 3.87 -13.56 18.80
CA ALA A 2 4.04 -13.26 17.37
C ALA A 2 5.32 -12.44 17.25
N ASN A 3 6.29 -12.95 16.48
CA ASN A 3 7.54 -12.24 16.24
C ASN A 3 7.20 -10.92 15.55
N ALA A 4 7.64 -9.78 16.08
CA ALA A 4 7.43 -8.51 15.42
C ALA A 4 8.06 -8.57 14.01
N PRO A 5 7.41 -8.03 12.98
CA PRO A 5 7.94 -8.08 11.62
C PRO A 5 9.31 -7.39 11.57
N SER A 6 10.24 -7.96 10.80
CA SER A 6 11.55 -7.34 10.59
C SER A 6 11.44 -6.14 9.66
N LEU A 7 12.46 -5.26 9.66
CA LEU A 7 12.53 -4.14 8.71
C LEU A 7 12.42 -4.63 7.25
N ALA A 8 13.07 -5.73 6.91
CA ALA A 8 13.00 -6.34 5.59
C ALA A 8 11.59 -6.83 5.22
N ASP A 9 10.83 -7.34 6.20
CA ASP A 9 9.43 -7.74 5.97
C ASP A 9 8.54 -6.52 5.70
N ILE A 10 8.76 -5.42 6.43
CA ILE A 10 8.04 -4.17 6.21
C ILE A 10 8.36 -3.58 4.84
N GLU A 11 9.63 -3.53 4.46
CA GLU A 11 10.04 -3.04 3.14
C GLU A 11 9.47 -3.90 2.00
N ARG A 12 9.44 -5.22 2.16
CA ARG A 12 8.79 -6.12 1.19
C ARG A 12 7.28 -5.83 1.08
N ARG A 13 6.60 -5.60 2.20
CA ARG A 13 5.16 -5.27 2.21
C ARG A 13 4.89 -3.92 1.57
N ILE A 14 5.76 -2.92 1.76
CA ILE A 14 5.69 -1.61 1.11
C ILE A 14 5.76 -1.79 -0.41
N GLN A 15 6.77 -2.52 -0.91
CA GLN A 15 6.92 -2.76 -2.35
C GLN A 15 5.65 -3.38 -2.96
N ILE A 16 5.06 -4.37 -2.30
CA ILE A 16 3.82 -5.01 -2.78
C ILE A 16 2.66 -3.98 -2.86
N VAL A 17 2.53 -3.10 -1.87
CA VAL A 17 1.45 -2.09 -1.86
C VAL A 17 1.68 -1.03 -2.94
N GLU A 18 2.92 -0.60 -3.15
CA GLU A 18 3.29 0.32 -4.22
C GLU A 18 3.01 -0.30 -5.60
N ASP A 19 3.32 -1.58 -5.80
CA ASP A 19 3.04 -2.31 -7.03
C ASP A 19 1.53 -2.38 -7.30
N ASN A 20 0.73 -2.66 -6.26
CA ASN A 20 -0.73 -2.66 -6.36
C ASN A 20 -1.27 -1.27 -6.72
N LEU A 21 -0.75 -0.20 -6.11
CA LEU A 21 -1.17 1.18 -6.41
C LEU A 21 -0.90 1.53 -7.88
N ARG A 22 0.26 1.16 -8.43
CA ARG A 22 0.58 1.39 -9.85
C ARG A 22 -0.40 0.66 -10.76
N GLN A 23 -0.68 -0.62 -10.49
CA GLN A 23 -1.65 -1.39 -11.29
C GLN A 23 -3.07 -0.81 -11.22
N LEU A 24 -3.50 -0.33 -10.04
CA LEU A 24 -4.81 0.31 -9.88
C LEU A 24 -4.89 1.64 -10.63
N GLN A 25 -3.82 2.43 -10.65
CA GLN A 25 -3.74 3.66 -11.43
C GLN A 25 -3.80 3.38 -12.94
N GLU A 26 -3.10 2.34 -13.41
CA GLU A 26 -3.16 1.90 -14.82
C GLU A 26 -4.58 1.43 -15.19
N GLN A 27 -5.24 0.68 -14.32
CA GLN A 27 -6.63 0.24 -14.53
C GLN A 27 -7.61 1.41 -14.57
N ALA A 28 -7.47 2.38 -13.65
CA ALA A 28 -8.31 3.57 -13.62
C ALA A 28 -8.12 4.45 -14.87
N ALA A 29 -6.91 4.48 -15.43
CA ALA A 29 -6.65 5.17 -16.70
C ALA A 29 -7.19 4.42 -17.93
N ALA A 30 -7.28 3.09 -17.86
CA ALA A 30 -7.73 2.24 -18.97
C ALA A 30 -9.26 2.06 -19.05
N TYR A 31 -9.95 2.06 -17.91
CA TYR A 31 -11.40 1.85 -17.82
C TYR A 31 -12.10 3.14 -17.35
N SER A 32 -12.60 3.95 -18.28
CA SER A 32 -13.38 5.17 -17.99
C SER A 32 -14.89 4.85 -17.98
N GLY A 33 -15.38 4.32 -16.86
CA GLY A 33 -16.80 4.11 -16.61
C GLY A 33 -17.12 4.36 -15.14
N ALA A 34 -18.16 5.14 -14.84
CA ALA A 34 -18.45 5.66 -13.50
C ALA A 34 -18.45 4.60 -12.37
N ALA A 35 -18.99 3.41 -12.62
CA ALA A 35 -19.06 2.33 -11.62
C ALA A 35 -17.73 1.59 -11.39
N ASP A 36 -16.80 1.67 -12.34
CA ASP A 36 -15.45 1.11 -12.22
C ASP A 36 -14.49 2.14 -11.63
N GLU A 37 -14.74 3.44 -11.88
CA GLU A 37 -14.00 4.56 -11.29
C GLU A 37 -14.19 4.64 -9.76
N GLU A 38 -15.43 4.52 -9.24
CA GLU A 38 -15.69 4.54 -7.79
C GLU A 38 -15.04 3.35 -7.08
N ARG A 39 -15.18 2.14 -7.64
CA ARG A 39 -14.55 0.92 -7.09
C ARG A 39 -13.02 0.98 -7.12
N ASN A 40 -12.43 1.59 -8.15
CA ASN A 40 -10.99 1.79 -8.21
C ASN A 40 -10.53 2.87 -7.22
N ALA A 41 -11.29 3.94 -7.04
CA ALA A 41 -10.99 4.99 -6.06
C ALA A 41 -10.95 4.44 -4.62
N ASP A 42 -11.94 3.63 -4.23
CA ASP A 42 -11.97 3.00 -2.90
C ASP A 42 -10.75 2.09 -2.67
N ARG A 43 -10.41 1.26 -3.66
CA ARG A 43 -9.26 0.36 -3.58
C ARG A 43 -7.93 1.13 -3.51
N ILE A 44 -7.81 2.25 -4.22
CA ILE A 44 -6.64 3.13 -4.15
C ILE A 44 -6.52 3.74 -2.75
N ALA A 45 -7.63 4.23 -2.19
CA ALA A 45 -7.66 4.80 -0.84
C ALA A 45 -7.22 3.76 0.22
N ASP A 46 -7.71 2.53 0.13
CA ASP A 46 -7.32 1.44 1.03
C ASP A 46 -5.83 1.11 0.93
N GLN A 47 -5.28 1.02 -0.28
CA GLN A 47 -3.84 0.75 -0.46
C GLN A 47 -2.99 1.92 0.04
N GLN A 48 -3.44 3.16 -0.15
CA GLN A 48 -2.72 4.34 0.33
C GLN A 48 -2.69 4.39 1.87
N ALA A 49 -3.81 4.10 2.53
CA ALA A 49 -3.87 4.02 3.99
C ALA A 49 -2.96 2.90 4.53
N LYS A 50 -2.92 1.76 3.85
CA LYS A 50 -2.01 0.65 4.18
C LYS A 50 -0.54 1.04 3.99
N LEU A 51 -0.20 1.76 2.92
CA LEU A 51 1.15 2.26 2.68
C LEU A 51 1.59 3.21 3.80
N GLU A 52 0.73 4.15 4.19
CA GLU A 52 1.02 5.08 5.27
C GLU A 52 1.28 4.34 6.61
N ALA A 53 0.47 3.33 6.93
CA ALA A 53 0.66 2.52 8.12
C ALA A 53 2.01 1.77 8.11
N LEU A 54 2.40 1.20 6.97
CA LEU A 54 3.68 0.51 6.80
C LEU A 54 4.86 1.47 6.89
N LEU A 55 4.75 2.68 6.35
CA LEU A 55 5.80 3.70 6.44
C LEU A 55 6.02 4.16 7.88
N LYS A 56 4.94 4.34 8.66
CA LYS A 56 5.03 4.62 10.10
C LYS A 56 5.69 3.47 10.86
N GLU A 57 5.32 2.23 10.55
CA GLU A 57 5.94 1.04 11.16
C GLU A 57 7.45 0.97 10.84
N ARG A 58 7.82 1.26 9.59
CA ARG A 58 9.22 1.33 9.14
C ARG A 58 10.00 2.40 9.91
N GLU A 59 9.45 3.59 10.04
CA GLU A 59 10.07 4.70 10.78
C GLU A 59 10.31 4.32 12.25
N VAL A 60 9.33 3.70 12.91
CA VAL A 60 9.47 3.21 14.27
C VAL A 60 10.60 2.19 14.39
N LEU A 61 10.74 1.26 13.44
CA LEU A 61 11.83 0.29 13.44
C LEU A 61 13.20 0.94 13.24
N LEU A 62 13.31 1.90 12.32
CA LEU A 62 14.56 2.64 12.07
C LEU A 62 14.95 3.55 13.24
N SER A 63 13.98 4.06 14.00
CA SER A 63 14.26 4.86 15.20
C SER A 63 14.77 4.02 16.39
N LYS A 64 14.59 2.69 16.34
CA LYS A 64 14.96 1.74 17.40
C LYS A 64 16.28 1.01 17.14
N SER A 65 16.80 1.10 15.91
CA SER A 65 18.10 0.56 15.47
C SER A 65 19.22 1.56 15.70
#